data_AF-A0A075I339-F1
#
_entry.id   AF-A0A075I339-F1
#
_cell.length_a   1.000
_cell.length_b   1.000
_cell.length_c   1.000
_cell.angle_alpha   90.00
_cell.angle_beta   90.00
_cell.angle_gamma   90.00
#
_symmetry.space_group_name_H-M   'P 1'
#
loop_
_entity.id
_entity.type
_entity.pdbx_description
1 polymer ?
#
loop_
_entity_poly.entity_id
_entity_poly.type
_entity_poly.pdbx_seq_one_letter_code
_entity_poly.pdbx_strand_id
1 'polypeptide(L)'
;MVFENNTDNDDNNENCPDCGSDETESVNGYDYCICGLELGPSDFDHGFVPTNPNPGADANDELGTVMAPTGNPTYRRLDRLQRRMTYTRPSFVDGIISELVDSGEGRTIVQAATEIIEKADAKENLGAKRHRLRGISRDMPKDDAKQYRQRLYAAAALYLLYQSRQNNRALILMQQWGLEKYDLLFVKKMLGILVQGEVRSLSNRDHDAVLARARDIRHPLSTYRDHLVSQEGQAVASSVFDLAVRIIRGMGEPVMDGDEMSHPDHPEPWTNHPAGEIAGRAITMAMLELRLSRQSIGELHRTYPVYNLDAFLDRIGSQAREGDFEEEA
;
A
#
# COMPACT_ATOMS: atom_id res chain seq x y z
N MET A 1 43.08 35.88 46.70
CA MET A 1 41.91 36.58 46.14
C MET A 1 41.67 35.99 44.77
N VAL A 2 40.48 35.45 44.58
CA VAL A 2 39.96 34.92 43.33
C VAL A 2 39.86 36.06 42.31
N PHE A 3 40.28 35.78 41.08
CA PHE A 3 39.52 36.17 39.90
C PHE A 3 39.58 34.99 38.93
N GLU A 4 38.51 34.20 38.96
CA GLU A 4 38.07 33.40 37.82
C GLU A 4 37.86 34.34 36.63
N ASN A 5 38.28 33.91 35.45
CA ASN A 5 37.59 34.25 34.20
C ASN A 5 37.66 33.02 33.30
N ASN A 6 36.53 32.31 33.28
CA ASN A 6 36.13 31.42 32.20
C ASN A 6 36.09 32.19 30.88
N THR A 7 36.76 31.65 29.87
CA THR A 7 36.34 31.78 28.47
C THR A 7 36.58 30.44 27.81
N ASP A 8 35.59 29.57 27.95
CA ASP A 8 35.23 28.61 26.92
C ASP A 8 34.88 29.41 25.66
N ASN A 9 35.60 29.17 24.57
CA ASN A 9 35.20 29.44 23.19
C ASN A 9 36.20 28.67 22.30
N ASP A 10 36.10 27.34 22.31
CA ASP A 10 36.58 26.53 21.20
C ASP A 10 35.61 26.76 20.04
N ASP A 11 35.87 27.81 19.27
CA ASP A 11 35.29 27.99 17.94
C ASP A 11 35.86 26.87 17.06
N ASN A 12 35.18 25.72 17.03
CA ASN A 12 35.35 24.67 16.03
C ASN A 12 34.89 25.23 14.67
N ASN A 13 35.70 26.12 14.11
CA ASN A 13 35.51 26.60 12.77
C ASN A 13 36.01 25.46 11.87
N GLU A 14 35.09 24.66 11.33
CA GLU A 14 35.36 23.57 10.37
C GLU A 14 36.00 24.09 9.06
N ASN A 15 36.13 25.40 8.93
CA ASN A 15 36.78 26.08 7.83
C ASN A 15 38.28 25.81 7.82
N CYS A 16 38.82 25.61 6.62
CA CYS A 16 40.24 25.42 6.40
C CYS A 16 41.06 26.55 7.06
N PRO A 17 42.06 26.24 7.89
CA PRO A 17 42.83 27.25 8.62
C PRO A 17 43.69 28.12 7.68
N ASP A 18 43.91 27.71 6.44
CA ASP A 18 44.76 28.42 5.48
C ASP A 18 43.96 29.39 4.58
N CYS A 19 42.80 28.98 4.05
CA CYS A 19 42.01 29.81 3.14
C CYS A 19 40.64 30.24 3.69
N GLY A 20 40.22 29.69 4.85
CA GLY A 20 38.93 29.98 5.46
C GLY A 20 37.71 29.39 4.74
N SER A 21 37.91 28.55 3.72
CA SER A 21 36.82 27.86 3.01
C SER A 21 36.33 26.64 3.78
N ASP A 22 35.02 26.39 3.69
CA ASP A 22 34.31 25.20 4.17
C ASP A 22 34.16 24.12 3.09
N GLU A 23 34.63 24.38 1.86
CA GLU A 23 34.53 23.43 0.76
C GLU A 23 35.69 22.43 0.78
N THR A 24 35.34 21.13 0.81
CA THR A 24 36.28 20.01 0.91
C THR A 24 36.07 18.99 -0.22
N GLU A 25 37.16 18.38 -0.68
CA GLU A 25 37.17 17.27 -1.63
C GLU A 25 37.87 16.05 -1.00
N SER A 26 37.17 14.91 -1.00
CA SER A 26 37.71 13.63 -0.53
C SER A 26 38.43 12.90 -1.66
N VAL A 27 39.73 12.68 -1.51
CA VAL A 27 40.55 11.94 -2.48
C VAL A 27 41.39 10.89 -1.75
N ASN A 28 41.28 9.63 -2.18
CA ASN A 28 42.07 8.51 -1.66
C ASN A 28 41.99 8.31 -0.12
N GLY A 29 40.83 8.57 0.49
CA GLY A 29 40.65 8.39 1.94
C GLY A 29 41.15 9.55 2.80
N TYR A 30 41.43 10.70 2.17
CA TYR A 30 41.83 11.94 2.84
C TYR A 30 40.97 13.08 2.33
N ASP A 31 40.60 13.98 3.22
CA ASP A 31 39.90 15.20 2.90
C ASP A 31 40.90 16.33 2.69
N TYR A 32 40.74 17.01 1.55
CA TYR A 32 41.51 18.20 1.20
C TYR A 32 40.57 19.39 1.12
N CYS A 33 41.00 20.55 1.58
CA CYS A 33 40.35 21.78 1.18
C CYS A 33 40.67 22.06 -0.30
N ILE A 34 39.79 22.77 -1.00
CA ILE A 34 40.01 23.23 -2.38
C ILE A 34 41.32 24.03 -2.54
N CYS A 35 41.82 24.68 -1.49
CA CYS A 35 43.13 25.33 -1.52
C CYS A 35 44.32 24.37 -1.59
N GLY A 36 44.09 23.06 -1.43
CA GLY A 36 45.08 21.98 -1.46
C GLY A 36 45.62 21.57 -0.09
N LEU A 37 45.10 22.14 1.02
CA LEU A 37 45.50 21.75 2.37
C LEU A 37 44.82 20.42 2.76
N GLU A 38 45.61 19.42 3.17
CA GLU A 38 45.11 18.18 3.75
C GLU A 38 44.50 18.48 5.14
N LEU A 39 43.20 18.25 5.28
CA LEU A 39 42.45 18.49 6.51
C LEU A 39 42.47 17.26 7.43
N GLY A 40 42.72 16.07 6.86
CA GLY A 40 42.89 14.83 7.60
C GLY A 40 42.35 13.62 6.85
N PRO A 41 42.33 12.44 7.47
CA PRO A 41 41.69 11.25 6.91
C PRO A 41 40.19 11.51 6.71
N SER A 42 39.65 11.17 5.53
CA SER A 42 38.22 11.29 5.26
C SER A 42 37.46 10.27 6.09
N ASP A 43 36.35 10.67 6.70
CA ASP A 43 35.75 9.86 7.75
C ASP A 43 35.24 8.47 7.28
N PHE A 44 34.80 8.25 6.03
CA PHE A 44 34.29 6.92 5.64
C PHE A 44 34.38 6.58 4.14
N ASP A 45 34.91 5.40 3.82
CA ASP A 45 34.67 4.70 2.55
C ASP A 45 33.31 3.98 2.63
N HIS A 46 32.26 4.58 2.08
CA HIS A 46 30.93 3.95 1.99
C HIS A 46 30.87 2.79 0.96
N GLY A 47 31.99 2.46 0.32
CA GLY A 47 32.05 1.66 -0.91
C GLY A 47 32.22 0.15 -0.76
N PHE A 48 32.02 -0.44 0.41
CA PHE A 48 32.08 -1.90 0.57
C PHE A 48 30.84 -2.46 1.27
N VAL A 49 29.85 -2.89 0.47
CA VAL A 49 28.82 -3.83 0.93
C VAL A 49 29.41 -5.24 0.78
N PRO A 50 29.70 -5.98 1.86
CA PRO A 50 30.17 -7.34 1.72
C PRO A 50 29.13 -8.17 0.97
N THR A 51 29.56 -8.98 0.01
CA THR A 51 28.73 -10.02 -0.66
C THR A 51 28.28 -11.16 0.28
N ASN A 52 28.50 -10.99 1.59
CA ASN A 52 28.17 -11.94 2.64
C ASN A 52 26.67 -11.79 3.01
N PRO A 53 25.91 -12.86 3.28
CA PRO A 53 24.47 -12.79 3.52
C PRO A 53 24.15 -12.33 4.94
N ASN A 54 24.97 -11.46 5.52
CA ASN A 54 24.60 -10.81 6.76
C ASN A 54 23.59 -9.71 6.42
N PRO A 55 22.40 -9.71 7.05
CA PRO A 55 21.45 -8.64 6.85
C PRO A 55 22.12 -7.30 7.17
N GLY A 56 21.93 -6.31 6.30
CA GLY A 56 22.48 -4.95 6.49
C GLY A 56 22.07 -4.35 7.83
N ALA A 57 22.85 -3.37 8.29
CA ALA A 57 22.77 -2.76 9.62
C ALA A 57 21.42 -2.09 9.98
N ASP A 58 20.47 -2.01 9.05
CA ASP A 58 19.14 -1.43 9.25
C ASP A 58 18.07 -2.44 9.70
N ALA A 59 18.44 -3.68 10.01
CA ALA A 59 17.53 -4.60 10.68
C ALA A 59 17.44 -4.20 12.17
N ASN A 60 16.33 -3.58 12.58
CA ASN A 60 15.96 -3.31 13.98
C ASN A 60 15.70 -4.60 14.79
N ASP A 61 16.34 -5.71 14.42
CA ASP A 61 16.22 -7.00 15.08
C ASP A 61 17.21 -7.03 16.26
N GLU A 62 16.76 -7.54 17.41
CA GLU A 62 17.60 -7.80 18.57
C GLU A 62 18.96 -8.41 18.15
N LEU A 63 20.06 -7.73 18.49
CA LEU A 63 21.41 -8.20 18.17
C LEU A 63 21.64 -9.56 18.86
N GLY A 64 21.73 -10.63 18.06
CA GLY A 64 21.92 -11.98 18.56
C GLY A 64 22.56 -12.91 17.52
N THR A 65 23.45 -13.79 17.98
CA THR A 65 24.08 -14.82 17.14
C THR A 65 23.40 -16.17 17.35
N VAL A 66 22.98 -16.84 16.27
CA VAL A 66 22.46 -18.20 16.34
C VAL A 66 23.63 -19.20 16.36
N MET A 67 23.70 -20.06 17.38
CA MET A 67 24.65 -21.17 17.38
C MET A 67 24.26 -22.19 16.31
N ALA A 68 25.17 -22.46 15.37
CA ALA A 68 24.96 -23.47 14.34
C ALA A 68 24.78 -24.87 14.95
N PRO A 69 24.04 -25.80 14.30
CA PRO A 69 23.91 -27.18 14.76
C PRO A 69 25.29 -27.84 14.87
N THR A 70 25.64 -28.38 16.05
CA THR A 70 26.93 -29.06 16.26
C THR A 70 26.75 -30.48 16.79
N GLY A 71 27.73 -31.35 16.50
CA GLY A 71 27.85 -32.68 17.08
C GLY A 71 28.35 -32.70 18.53
N ASN A 72 28.93 -31.60 19.01
CA ASN A 72 29.60 -31.54 20.30
C ASN A 72 28.58 -31.40 21.45
N PRO A 73 28.62 -32.29 22.47
CA PRO A 73 27.71 -32.23 23.62
C PRO A 73 27.73 -30.89 24.38
N THR A 74 28.88 -30.23 24.50
CA THR A 74 29.00 -28.96 25.24
C THR A 74 28.30 -27.83 24.51
N TYR A 75 28.56 -27.69 23.20
CA TYR A 75 27.88 -26.70 22.36
C TYR A 75 26.38 -26.97 22.24
N ARG A 76 25.93 -28.23 22.21
CA ARG A 76 24.49 -28.55 22.30
C ARG A 76 23.86 -28.11 23.61
N ARG A 77 24.59 -28.24 24.73
CA ARG A 77 24.12 -27.77 26.04
C ARG A 77 24.04 -26.25 26.08
N LEU A 78 25.03 -25.55 25.53
CA LEU A 78 25.05 -24.09 25.42
C LEU A 78 23.94 -23.57 24.50
N ASP A 79 23.74 -24.18 23.32
CA ASP A 79 22.63 -23.85 22.41
C ASP A 79 21.27 -24.03 23.10
N ARG A 80 21.05 -25.15 23.81
CA ARG A 80 19.82 -25.33 24.60
C ARG A 80 19.64 -24.29 25.71
N LEU A 81 20.72 -23.86 26.34
CA LEU A 81 20.70 -22.88 27.42
C LEU A 81 20.45 -21.48 26.86
N GLN A 82 21.12 -21.11 25.77
CA GLN A 82 20.88 -19.89 25.01
C GLN A 82 19.43 -19.85 24.57
N ARG A 83 18.92 -20.88 23.89
CA ARG A 83 17.52 -20.96 23.48
C ARG A 83 16.55 -20.78 24.63
N ARG A 84 16.85 -21.26 25.84
CA ARG A 84 15.99 -21.04 27.02
C ARG A 84 16.09 -19.62 27.56
N MET A 85 17.29 -19.05 27.59
CA MET A 85 17.54 -17.70 28.09
C MET A 85 16.98 -16.63 27.15
N THR A 86 17.05 -16.87 25.85
CA THR A 86 16.49 -16.02 24.80
C THR A 86 15.10 -16.46 24.37
N TYR A 87 14.47 -17.42 25.06
CA TYR A 87 13.11 -17.85 24.72
C TYR A 87 12.13 -16.77 25.14
N THR A 88 11.74 -15.93 24.20
CA THR A 88 10.57 -15.08 24.34
C THR A 88 9.38 -15.85 23.77
N ARG A 89 8.31 -15.99 24.55
CA ARG A 89 7.09 -16.66 24.07
C ARG A 89 6.56 -15.85 22.88
N PRO A 90 6.43 -16.44 21.68
CA PRO A 90 6.02 -15.68 20.51
C PRO A 90 4.64 -15.08 20.74
N SER A 91 4.55 -13.78 20.47
CA SER A 91 3.34 -13.00 20.59
C SER A 91 2.31 -13.41 19.53
N PHE A 92 1.09 -12.89 19.64
CA PHE A 92 0.10 -13.10 18.58
C PHE A 92 0.54 -12.42 17.28
N VAL A 93 1.15 -11.24 17.39
CA VAL A 93 1.71 -10.44 16.29
C VAL A 93 2.85 -11.17 15.60
N ASP A 94 3.75 -11.82 16.34
CA ASP A 94 4.88 -12.56 15.76
C ASP A 94 4.39 -13.67 14.82
N GLY A 95 3.26 -14.30 15.14
CA GLY A 95 2.65 -15.27 14.24
C GLY A 95 1.91 -14.65 13.05
N ILE A 96 1.42 -13.41 13.13
CA ILE A 96 0.94 -12.67 11.95
C ILE A 96 2.13 -12.38 11.02
N ILE A 97 3.24 -11.91 11.58
CA ILE A 97 4.46 -11.60 10.84
C ILE A 97 5.02 -12.88 10.19
N SER A 98 5.03 -14.01 10.90
CA SER A 98 5.40 -15.31 10.32
C SER A 98 4.55 -15.65 9.09
N GLU A 99 3.22 -15.55 9.17
CA GLU A 99 2.34 -15.84 8.04
C GLU A 99 2.53 -14.84 6.87
N LEU A 100 2.91 -13.58 7.16
CA LEU A 100 3.28 -12.60 6.13
C LEU A 100 4.59 -12.99 5.43
N VAL A 101 5.62 -13.41 6.17
CA VAL A 101 6.90 -13.87 5.61
C VAL A 101 6.71 -15.15 4.80
N ASP A 102 5.94 -16.10 5.34
CA ASP A 102 5.66 -17.39 4.70
C ASP A 102 4.73 -17.28 3.49
N SER A 103 4.04 -16.14 3.30
CA SER A 103 3.20 -15.89 2.14
C SER A 103 3.99 -15.80 0.83
N GLY A 104 5.30 -15.51 0.89
CA GLY A 104 6.17 -15.33 -0.27
C GLY A 104 6.01 -13.98 -0.99
N GLU A 105 5.39 -12.99 -0.36
CA GLU A 105 5.37 -11.60 -0.84
C GLU A 105 6.77 -10.99 -0.82
N GLY A 106 6.99 -9.94 -1.62
CA GLY A 106 8.27 -9.22 -1.65
C GLY A 106 8.59 -8.57 -0.30
N ARG A 107 9.88 -8.50 0.06
CA ARG A 107 10.36 -7.99 1.36
C ARG A 107 9.79 -6.60 1.71
N THR A 108 9.67 -5.71 0.73
CA THR A 108 9.12 -4.35 0.91
C THR A 108 7.64 -4.37 1.28
N ILE A 109 6.84 -5.22 0.64
CA ILE A 109 5.41 -5.40 0.91
C ILE A 109 5.22 -6.02 2.29
N VAL A 110 6.02 -7.03 2.63
CA VAL A 110 6.01 -7.67 3.95
C VAL A 110 6.34 -6.64 5.04
N GLN A 111 7.37 -5.83 4.85
CA GLN A 111 7.76 -4.80 5.81
C GLN A 111 6.66 -3.75 6.01
N ALA A 112 6.03 -3.28 4.92
CA ALA A 112 4.91 -2.35 5.01
C ALA A 112 3.69 -2.97 5.70
N ALA A 113 3.41 -4.26 5.47
CA ALA A 113 2.32 -4.97 6.12
C ALA A 113 2.60 -5.18 7.62
N THR A 114 3.83 -5.51 7.97
CA THR A 114 4.28 -5.62 9.37
C THR A 114 4.13 -4.29 10.10
N GLU A 115 4.51 -3.17 9.48
CA GLU A 115 4.36 -1.82 10.06
C GLU A 115 2.89 -1.51 10.38
N ILE A 116 1.94 -1.92 9.53
CA ILE A 116 0.50 -1.78 9.78
C ILE A 116 0.09 -2.58 11.02
N ILE A 117 0.55 -3.84 11.13
CA ILE A 117 0.17 -4.71 12.24
C ILE A 117 0.76 -4.21 13.57
N GLU A 118 2.03 -3.82 13.59
CA GLU A 118 2.71 -3.32 14.78
C GLU A 118 2.06 -2.02 15.29
N LYS A 119 1.77 -1.07 14.39
CA LYS A 119 1.09 0.18 14.77
C LYS A 119 -0.34 -0.05 15.24
N ALA A 120 -1.05 -1.00 14.64
CA ALA A 120 -2.37 -1.39 15.11
C ALA A 120 -2.32 -2.02 16.50
N ASP A 121 -1.38 -2.95 16.75
CA ASP A 121 -1.25 -3.64 18.05
C ASP A 121 -0.82 -2.70 19.17
N ALA A 122 0.04 -1.72 18.86
CA ALA A 122 0.44 -0.67 19.81
C ALA A 122 -0.75 0.16 20.31
N LYS A 123 -1.79 0.34 19.49
CA LYS A 123 -3.03 1.04 19.89
C LYS A 123 -4.03 0.14 20.58
N GLU A 124 -4.24 -1.05 20.02
CA GLU A 124 -5.17 -2.03 20.54
C GLU A 124 -4.57 -3.43 20.42
N ASN A 125 -4.41 -4.12 21.56
CA ASN A 125 -3.89 -5.48 21.59
C ASN A 125 -4.75 -6.43 20.73
N LEU A 126 -4.23 -6.81 19.56
CA LEU A 126 -4.92 -7.61 18.56
C LEU A 126 -5.16 -9.05 19.06
N GLY A 127 -4.23 -9.57 19.87
CA GLY A 127 -4.33 -10.90 20.48
C GLY A 127 -5.45 -11.01 21.52
N ALA A 128 -5.82 -9.90 22.16
CA ALA A 128 -6.94 -9.84 23.11
C ALA A 128 -8.31 -9.80 22.41
N LYS A 129 -8.37 -9.35 21.14
CA LYS A 129 -9.61 -9.27 20.36
C LYS A 129 -10.09 -10.65 19.91
N ARG A 130 -11.10 -11.17 20.62
CA ARG A 130 -11.77 -12.45 20.33
C ARG A 130 -13.15 -12.21 19.72
N HIS A 131 -13.18 -11.65 18.52
CA HIS A 131 -14.42 -11.51 17.78
C HIS A 131 -15.01 -12.87 17.42
N ARG A 132 -16.34 -12.96 17.36
CA ARG A 132 -17.03 -14.10 16.74
C ARG A 132 -16.88 -13.97 15.23
N LEU A 133 -15.89 -14.66 14.68
CA LEU A 133 -15.62 -14.73 13.25
C LEU A 133 -16.46 -15.84 12.61
N ARG A 134 -16.96 -15.59 11.41
CA ARG A 134 -17.84 -16.53 10.68
C ARG A 134 -17.07 -17.75 10.19
N GLY A 135 -15.81 -17.59 9.82
CA GLY A 135 -14.95 -18.68 9.37
C GLY A 135 -14.48 -19.63 10.48
N ILE A 136 -14.70 -19.29 11.76
CA ILE A 136 -14.35 -20.15 12.90
C ILE A 136 -15.59 -20.94 13.35
N SER A 137 -15.60 -22.23 13.06
CA SER A 137 -16.61 -23.16 13.61
C SER A 137 -16.42 -23.39 15.12
N ARG A 138 -17.49 -23.75 15.83
CA ARG A 138 -17.45 -24.08 17.27
C ARG A 138 -16.55 -25.28 17.57
N ASP A 139 -16.42 -26.19 16.62
CA ASP A 139 -15.66 -27.44 16.76
C ASP A 139 -14.20 -27.30 16.27
N MET A 140 -13.80 -26.10 15.83
CA MET A 140 -12.45 -25.86 15.34
C MET A 140 -11.43 -25.91 16.48
N PRO A 141 -10.29 -26.60 16.31
CA PRO A 141 -9.19 -26.60 17.29
C PRO A 141 -8.73 -25.18 17.62
N LYS A 142 -8.28 -24.96 18.86
CA LYS A 142 -7.83 -23.63 19.32
C LYS A 142 -6.65 -23.09 18.50
N ASP A 143 -5.75 -23.98 18.08
CA ASP A 143 -4.56 -23.63 17.31
C ASP A 143 -4.93 -23.25 15.88
N ASP A 144 -5.80 -24.02 15.22
CA ASP A 144 -6.33 -23.69 13.89
C ASP A 144 -7.13 -22.37 13.91
N ALA A 145 -7.93 -22.14 14.95
CA ALA A 145 -8.66 -20.89 15.15
C ALA A 145 -7.72 -19.70 15.45
N LYS A 146 -6.53 -19.95 16.02
CA LYS A 146 -5.49 -18.94 16.19
C LYS A 146 -4.84 -18.63 14.84
N GLN A 147 -4.43 -19.67 14.10
CA GLN A 147 -3.80 -19.52 12.79
C GLN A 147 -4.73 -18.83 11.79
N TYR A 148 -6.02 -19.18 11.76
CA TYR A 148 -7.03 -18.52 10.95
C TYR A 148 -7.06 -17.01 11.23
N ARG A 149 -7.05 -16.61 12.51
CA ARG A 149 -7.01 -15.19 12.89
C ARG A 149 -5.73 -14.52 12.44
N GLN A 150 -4.58 -15.18 12.59
CA GLN A 150 -3.29 -14.61 12.17
C GLN A 150 -3.25 -14.37 10.66
N ARG A 151 -3.68 -15.35 9.87
CA ARG A 151 -3.86 -15.22 8.41
C ARG A 151 -4.87 -14.14 8.04
N LEU A 152 -5.95 -14.00 8.81
CA LEU A 152 -6.95 -12.96 8.59
C LEU A 152 -6.38 -11.56 8.77
N TYR A 153 -5.61 -11.33 9.83
CA TYR A 153 -4.91 -10.06 10.06
C TYR A 153 -3.85 -9.79 8.99
N ALA A 154 -3.05 -10.79 8.63
CA ALA A 154 -2.06 -10.69 7.56
C ALA A 154 -2.70 -10.33 6.22
N ALA A 155 -3.74 -11.07 5.82
CA ALA A 155 -4.47 -10.80 4.58
C ALA A 155 -5.15 -9.43 4.60
N ALA A 156 -5.68 -8.99 5.74
CA ALA A 156 -6.30 -7.67 5.86
C ALA A 156 -5.28 -6.53 5.70
N ALA A 157 -4.07 -6.67 6.28
CA ALA A 157 -2.99 -5.70 6.08
C ALA A 157 -2.53 -5.65 4.62
N LEU A 158 -2.32 -6.81 3.98
CA LEU A 158 -2.01 -6.87 2.55
C LEU A 158 -3.15 -6.29 1.69
N TYR A 159 -4.40 -6.51 2.07
CA TYR A 159 -5.54 -5.94 1.37
C TYR A 159 -5.60 -4.42 1.49
N LEU A 160 -5.23 -3.85 2.64
CA LEU A 160 -5.09 -2.39 2.81
C LEU A 160 -4.00 -1.84 1.88
N LEU A 161 -2.86 -2.51 1.79
CA LEU A 161 -1.77 -2.15 0.87
C LEU A 161 -2.18 -2.29 -0.61
N TYR A 162 -2.96 -3.33 -0.93
CA TYR A 162 -3.50 -3.51 -2.27
C TYR A 162 -4.42 -2.34 -2.66
N GLN A 163 -5.24 -1.86 -1.71
CA GLN A 163 -6.07 -0.68 -1.93
C GLN A 163 -5.26 0.62 -2.01
N SER A 164 -4.12 0.72 -1.34
CA SER A 164 -3.15 1.80 -1.53
C SER A 164 -2.23 1.58 -2.76
N ARG A 165 -2.63 0.69 -3.68
CA ARG A 165 -1.98 0.40 -4.98
C ARG A 165 -0.60 -0.25 -4.90
N GLN A 166 -0.26 -0.83 -3.76
CA GLN A 166 0.87 -1.74 -3.69
C GLN A 166 0.42 -3.12 -4.18
N ASN A 167 0.70 -3.42 -5.44
CA ASN A 167 0.38 -4.71 -6.04
C ASN A 167 0.94 -5.85 -5.19
N ASN A 168 0.05 -6.72 -4.74
CA ASN A 168 0.37 -7.89 -3.93
C ASN A 168 -0.68 -8.99 -4.18
N ARG A 169 -0.46 -10.19 -3.64
CA ARG A 169 -1.37 -11.33 -3.86
C ARG A 169 -2.45 -11.47 -2.79
N ALA A 170 -2.87 -10.40 -2.11
CA ALA A 170 -3.87 -10.46 -1.03
C ALA A 170 -5.15 -11.23 -1.39
N LEU A 171 -5.71 -10.98 -2.59
CA LEU A 171 -6.92 -11.65 -3.07
C LEU A 171 -6.71 -13.16 -3.31
N ILE A 172 -5.52 -13.54 -3.80
CA ILE A 172 -5.15 -14.93 -4.04
C ILE A 172 -4.91 -15.65 -2.70
N LEU A 173 -4.18 -15.01 -1.79
CA LEU A 173 -3.91 -15.52 -0.44
C LEU A 173 -5.19 -15.71 0.37
N MET A 174 -6.16 -14.79 0.24
CA MET A 174 -7.49 -14.94 0.84
C MET A 174 -8.15 -16.26 0.42
N GLN A 175 -8.11 -16.60 -0.88
CA GLN A 175 -8.67 -17.83 -1.39
C GLN A 175 -7.87 -19.07 -0.96
N GLN A 176 -6.53 -19.00 -1.03
CA GLN A 176 -5.64 -20.10 -0.65
C GLN A 176 -5.74 -20.45 0.84
N TRP A 177 -5.88 -19.44 1.68
CA TRP A 177 -6.02 -19.61 3.13
C TRP A 177 -7.46 -19.89 3.56
N GLY A 178 -8.42 -19.90 2.64
CA GLY A 178 -9.83 -20.20 2.93
C GLY A 178 -10.48 -19.18 3.86
N LEU A 179 -10.12 -17.90 3.73
CA LEU A 179 -10.63 -16.83 4.59
C LEU A 179 -12.03 -16.41 4.17
N GLU A 180 -12.89 -16.16 5.16
CA GLU A 180 -14.23 -15.67 4.93
C GLU A 180 -14.21 -14.17 4.57
N LYS A 181 -14.97 -13.78 3.54
CA LYS A 181 -14.93 -12.43 2.96
C LYS A 181 -15.39 -11.35 3.94
N TYR A 182 -16.47 -11.57 4.69
CA TYR A 182 -16.98 -10.57 5.63
C TYR A 182 -16.06 -10.40 6.84
N ASP A 183 -15.47 -11.49 7.34
CA ASP A 183 -14.44 -11.47 8.38
C ASP A 183 -13.24 -10.61 7.92
N LEU A 184 -12.79 -10.79 6.67
CA LEU A 184 -11.69 -10.02 6.11
C LEU A 184 -12.03 -8.54 6.05
N LEU A 185 -13.19 -8.20 5.49
CA LEU A 185 -13.64 -6.80 5.37
C LEU A 185 -13.80 -6.13 6.74
N PHE A 186 -14.27 -6.87 7.75
CA PHE A 186 -14.38 -6.39 9.12
C PHE A 186 -13.01 -6.07 9.73
N VAL A 187 -12.07 -7.01 9.68
CA VAL A 187 -10.72 -6.81 10.23
C VAL A 187 -9.97 -5.72 9.49
N LYS A 188 -10.07 -5.69 8.17
CA LYS A 188 -9.49 -4.64 7.32
C LYS A 188 -10.03 -3.25 7.68
N LYS A 189 -11.34 -3.10 7.87
CA LYS A 189 -11.94 -1.82 8.32
C LYS A 189 -11.39 -1.39 9.68
N MET A 190 -11.30 -2.33 10.62
CA MET A 190 -10.77 -2.08 11.96
C MET A 190 -9.30 -1.64 11.91
N LEU A 191 -8.44 -2.38 11.21
CA LEU A 191 -7.04 -2.02 11.03
C LEU A 191 -6.90 -0.63 10.39
N GLY A 192 -7.65 -0.36 9.31
CA GLY A 192 -7.61 0.92 8.62
C GLY A 192 -7.92 2.12 9.52
N ILE A 193 -8.86 1.98 10.47
CA ILE A 193 -9.17 3.00 11.47
C ILE A 193 -8.01 3.17 12.46
N LEU A 194 -7.40 2.07 12.92
CA LEU A 194 -6.30 2.12 13.86
C LEU A 194 -5.06 2.77 13.27
N VAL A 195 -4.70 2.49 12.01
CA VAL A 195 -3.44 3.00 11.43
C VAL A 195 -3.60 4.27 10.58
N GLN A 196 -4.79 4.87 10.59
CA GLN A 196 -5.10 6.04 9.78
C GLN A 196 -4.11 7.19 10.07
N GLY A 197 -3.44 7.67 9.02
CA GLY A 197 -2.52 8.81 9.09
C GLY A 197 -1.13 8.52 9.68
N GLU A 198 -0.88 7.31 10.17
CA GLU A 198 0.40 6.95 10.82
C GLU A 198 1.31 6.10 9.95
N VAL A 199 0.74 5.31 9.03
CA VAL A 199 1.51 4.46 8.12
C VAL A 199 1.74 5.20 6.80
N ARG A 200 3.00 5.47 6.47
CA ARG A 200 3.38 6.19 5.24
C ARG A 200 2.99 5.41 3.98
N SER A 201 3.14 4.08 3.99
CA SER A 201 2.78 3.18 2.88
C SER A 201 1.27 3.13 2.57
N LEU A 202 0.43 3.63 3.47
CA LEU A 202 -1.02 3.82 3.28
C LEU A 202 -1.38 5.26 2.91
N SER A 203 -0.43 6.19 2.98
CA SER A 203 -0.64 7.57 2.59
C SER A 203 -0.56 7.66 1.06
N ASN A 204 -1.72 7.68 0.40
CA ASN A 204 -1.84 8.00 -1.03
C ASN A 204 -1.47 9.48 -1.34
N ARG A 205 -0.66 10.14 -0.51
CA ARG A 205 -0.32 11.58 -0.57
C ARG A 205 0.88 11.90 -1.44
N ASP A 206 1.39 10.95 -2.21
CA ASP A 206 2.32 11.31 -3.27
C ASP A 206 1.51 11.82 -4.46
N HIS A 207 1.80 13.04 -4.88
CA HIS A 207 1.27 13.66 -6.09
C HIS A 207 1.37 12.70 -7.30
N ASP A 208 2.39 11.85 -7.30
CA ASP A 208 2.62 10.79 -8.28
C ASP A 208 1.57 9.69 -8.29
N ALA A 209 0.97 9.32 -7.16
CA ALA A 209 -0.08 8.29 -7.09
C ALA A 209 -1.42 8.81 -7.65
N VAL A 210 -1.74 10.07 -7.39
CA VAL A 210 -2.91 10.76 -7.95
C VAL A 210 -2.74 10.93 -9.47
N LEU A 211 -1.55 11.37 -9.92
CA LEU A 211 -1.22 11.48 -11.34
C LEU A 211 -1.23 10.11 -12.04
N ALA A 212 -0.69 9.06 -11.41
CA ALA A 212 -0.74 7.71 -11.94
C ALA A 212 -2.18 7.21 -12.07
N ARG A 213 -3.05 7.43 -11.07
CA ARG A 213 -4.47 7.08 -11.18
C ARG A 213 -5.16 7.84 -12.31
N ALA A 214 -4.92 9.14 -12.40
CA ALA A 214 -5.50 9.97 -13.43
C ALA A 214 -5.10 9.47 -14.82
N ARG A 215 -3.86 9.00 -15.00
CA ARG A 215 -3.38 8.34 -16.23
C ARG A 215 -4.06 7.00 -16.48
N ASP A 216 -4.18 6.16 -15.46
CA ASP A 216 -4.83 4.84 -15.56
C ASP A 216 -6.30 4.95 -15.97
N ILE A 217 -7.02 5.99 -15.53
CA ILE A 217 -8.41 6.27 -15.92
C ILE A 217 -8.48 6.97 -17.28
N ARG A 218 -7.57 7.91 -17.57
CA ARG A 218 -7.52 8.62 -18.87
C ARG A 218 -7.34 7.66 -20.04
N HIS A 219 -6.54 6.61 -19.88
CA HIS A 219 -6.28 5.66 -20.94
C HIS A 219 -7.58 4.98 -21.44
N PRO A 220 -8.36 4.24 -20.62
CA PRO A 220 -9.62 3.65 -21.06
C PRO A 220 -10.67 4.69 -21.46
N LEU A 221 -10.73 5.87 -20.83
CA LEU A 221 -11.62 6.95 -21.28
C LEU A 221 -11.31 7.41 -22.70
N SER A 222 -10.02 7.54 -23.05
CA SER A 222 -9.59 7.93 -24.39
C SER A 222 -9.95 6.84 -25.40
N THR A 223 -9.74 5.57 -25.06
CA THR A 223 -10.14 4.43 -25.89
C THR A 223 -11.65 4.42 -26.16
N TYR A 224 -12.48 4.62 -25.13
CA TYR A 224 -13.94 4.75 -25.30
C TYR A 224 -14.32 5.92 -26.20
N ARG A 225 -13.68 7.08 -26.03
CA ARG A 225 -13.92 8.25 -26.88
C ARG A 225 -13.59 7.94 -28.33
N ASP A 226 -12.44 7.33 -28.60
CA ASP A 226 -12.01 7.04 -29.98
C ASP A 226 -12.97 6.05 -30.67
N HIS A 227 -13.48 5.05 -29.95
CA HIS A 227 -14.56 4.19 -30.44
C HIS A 227 -15.87 4.96 -30.68
N LEU A 228 -16.27 5.84 -29.75
CA LEU A 228 -17.45 6.69 -29.93
C LEU A 228 -17.32 7.66 -31.10
N VAL A 229 -16.13 8.17 -31.40
CA VAL A 229 -15.90 9.01 -32.58
C VAL A 229 -16.23 8.23 -33.85
N SER A 230 -15.82 6.96 -33.92
CA SER A 230 -16.13 6.11 -35.08
C SER A 230 -17.61 5.75 -35.19
N GLN A 231 -18.34 5.72 -34.07
CA GLN A 231 -19.73 5.26 -34.00
C GLN A 231 -20.76 6.40 -34.14
N GLU A 232 -20.60 7.47 -33.35
CA GLU A 232 -21.58 8.57 -33.20
C GLU A 232 -21.02 9.93 -33.69
N GLY A 233 -19.75 9.97 -34.07
CA GLY A 233 -19.06 11.16 -34.54
C GLY A 233 -18.42 12.00 -33.43
N GLN A 234 -17.51 12.90 -33.86
CA GLN A 234 -16.63 13.65 -32.97
C GLN A 234 -17.36 14.50 -31.92
N ALA A 235 -18.44 15.18 -32.31
CA ALA A 235 -19.16 16.11 -31.43
C ALA A 235 -19.84 15.38 -30.27
N VAL A 236 -20.47 14.24 -30.55
CA VAL A 236 -21.15 13.41 -29.56
C VAL A 236 -20.10 12.76 -28.64
N ALA A 237 -19.05 12.18 -29.20
CA ALA A 237 -17.98 11.55 -28.44
C ALA A 237 -17.30 12.52 -27.45
N SER A 238 -17.05 13.77 -27.88
CA SER A 238 -16.47 14.81 -27.02
C SER A 238 -17.42 15.19 -25.87
N SER A 239 -18.72 15.32 -26.17
CA SER A 239 -19.74 15.66 -25.16
C SER A 239 -19.90 14.55 -24.11
N VAL A 240 -19.89 13.28 -24.54
CA VAL A 240 -19.92 12.10 -23.66
C VAL A 240 -18.66 12.06 -22.79
N PHE A 241 -17.49 12.30 -23.38
CA PHE A 241 -16.22 12.32 -22.64
C PHE A 241 -16.22 13.40 -21.55
N ASP A 242 -16.59 14.64 -21.87
CA ASP A 242 -16.61 15.75 -20.91
C ASP A 242 -17.59 15.51 -19.75
N LEU A 243 -18.74 14.89 -20.04
CA LEU A 243 -19.70 14.51 -19.00
C LEU A 243 -19.18 13.35 -18.14
N ALA A 244 -18.57 12.33 -18.74
CA ALA A 244 -17.96 11.22 -18.01
C ALA A 244 -16.85 11.69 -17.07
N VAL A 245 -15.99 12.63 -17.50
CA VAL A 245 -14.97 13.25 -16.65
C VAL A 245 -15.61 13.95 -15.44
N ARG A 246 -16.72 14.68 -15.64
CA ARG A 246 -17.46 15.32 -14.54
C ARG A 246 -18.04 14.31 -13.55
N ILE A 247 -18.62 13.21 -14.05
CA ILE A 247 -19.15 12.13 -13.21
C ILE A 247 -18.03 11.53 -12.35
N ILE A 248 -16.90 11.15 -12.96
CA ILE A 248 -15.78 10.52 -12.25
C ILE A 248 -15.23 11.43 -11.15
N ARG A 249 -15.07 12.74 -11.45
CA ARG A 249 -14.67 13.73 -10.45
C ARG A 249 -15.68 13.89 -9.33
N GLY A 250 -16.97 13.90 -9.65
CA GLY A 250 -18.06 13.93 -8.67
C GLY A 250 -18.04 12.70 -7.73
N MET A 251 -17.51 11.58 -8.20
CA MET A 251 -17.31 10.35 -7.42
C MET A 251 -15.95 10.30 -6.71
N GLY A 252 -15.19 11.40 -6.71
CA GLY A 252 -13.93 11.57 -5.97
C GLY A 252 -12.68 10.98 -6.61
N GLU A 253 -12.77 10.55 -7.87
CA GLU A 253 -11.64 10.01 -8.63
C GLU A 253 -10.92 11.11 -9.44
N PRO A 254 -9.58 11.16 -9.43
CA PRO A 254 -8.83 12.14 -10.20
C PRO A 254 -8.80 11.73 -11.67
N VAL A 255 -9.01 12.70 -12.57
CA VAL A 255 -8.95 12.47 -14.02
C VAL A 255 -7.95 13.39 -14.69
N MET A 256 -7.82 14.65 -14.29
CA MET A 256 -6.91 15.63 -14.88
C MET A 256 -5.74 15.95 -13.94
N ASP A 257 -4.72 16.60 -14.49
CA ASP A 257 -3.58 17.05 -13.69
C ASP A 257 -4.05 18.15 -12.72
N GLY A 258 -3.69 18.02 -11.44
CA GLY A 258 -4.16 18.90 -10.38
C GLY A 258 -5.50 18.52 -9.73
N ASP A 259 -6.15 17.44 -10.19
CA ASP A 259 -7.31 16.89 -9.48
C ASP A 259 -6.89 16.28 -8.14
N GLU A 260 -7.74 16.42 -7.12
CA GLU A 260 -7.57 15.72 -5.83
C GLU A 260 -8.38 14.42 -5.82
N MET A 261 -7.78 13.36 -5.30
CA MET A 261 -8.52 12.14 -4.99
C MET A 261 -9.21 12.31 -3.63
N SER A 262 -10.53 12.19 -3.60
CA SER A 262 -11.32 12.24 -2.38
C SER A 262 -12.09 10.94 -2.18
N HIS A 263 -12.34 10.56 -0.93
CA HIS A 263 -13.32 9.53 -0.62
C HIS A 263 -14.64 10.24 -0.33
N PRO A 264 -15.56 10.34 -1.30
CA PRO A 264 -16.86 10.89 -1.01
C PRO A 264 -17.56 10.00 0.01
N ASP A 265 -18.42 10.59 0.83
CA ASP A 265 -19.39 9.89 1.69
C ASP A 265 -20.51 9.27 0.82
N HIS A 266 -20.12 8.52 -0.22
CA HIS A 266 -21.00 7.77 -1.09
C HIS A 266 -21.06 6.32 -0.60
N PRO A 267 -22.25 5.68 -0.57
CA PRO A 267 -22.41 4.30 -0.09
C PRO A 267 -21.56 3.27 -0.87
N GLU A 268 -21.17 3.58 -2.12
CA GLU A 268 -20.20 2.83 -2.92
C GLU A 268 -19.12 3.77 -3.49
N PRO A 269 -17.95 3.91 -2.84
CA PRO A 269 -16.87 4.74 -3.36
C PRO A 269 -16.20 4.10 -4.58
N TRP A 270 -16.15 4.83 -5.70
CA TRP A 270 -15.54 4.35 -6.96
C TRP A 270 -14.02 4.16 -6.85
N THR A 271 -13.39 4.81 -5.87
CA THR A 271 -11.97 4.71 -5.52
C THR A 271 -11.43 3.29 -5.33
N ASN A 272 -12.30 2.31 -5.11
CA ASN A 272 -11.93 0.91 -4.94
C ASN A 272 -12.03 0.07 -6.22
N HIS A 273 -12.51 0.63 -7.34
CA HIS A 273 -12.74 -0.12 -8.58
C HIS A 273 -11.56 -0.02 -9.56
N PRO A 274 -11.39 -1.01 -10.47
CA PRO A 274 -10.43 -0.92 -11.56
C PRO A 274 -10.70 0.28 -12.46
N ALA A 275 -9.65 0.90 -13.00
CA ALA A 275 -9.76 2.11 -13.82
C ALA A 275 -10.64 1.92 -15.08
N GLY A 276 -10.55 0.74 -15.72
CA GLY A 276 -11.42 0.39 -16.84
C GLY A 276 -12.89 0.32 -16.46
N GLU A 277 -13.21 -0.23 -15.28
CA GLU A 277 -14.59 -0.34 -14.79
C GLU A 277 -15.18 1.05 -14.51
N ILE A 278 -14.40 1.93 -13.90
CA ILE A 278 -14.78 3.32 -13.62
C ILE A 278 -15.05 4.08 -14.93
N ALA A 279 -14.12 3.99 -15.89
CA ALA A 279 -14.27 4.63 -17.18
C ALA A 279 -15.51 4.11 -17.92
N GLY A 280 -15.73 2.80 -17.95
CA GLY A 280 -16.89 2.20 -18.61
C GLY A 280 -18.22 2.60 -17.96
N ARG A 281 -18.29 2.61 -16.63
CA ARG A 281 -19.48 3.06 -15.88
C ARG A 281 -19.79 4.52 -16.17
N ALA A 282 -18.78 5.39 -16.10
CA ALA A 282 -18.92 6.82 -16.34
C ALA A 282 -19.35 7.14 -17.78
N ILE A 283 -18.76 6.48 -18.77
CA ILE A 283 -19.14 6.63 -20.19
C ILE A 283 -20.58 6.17 -20.40
N THR A 284 -20.96 5.02 -19.85
CA THR A 284 -22.33 4.51 -19.95
C THR A 284 -23.34 5.49 -19.33
N MET A 285 -23.05 6.01 -18.13
CA MET A 285 -23.89 7.01 -17.48
C MET A 285 -23.98 8.30 -18.29
N ALA A 286 -22.86 8.80 -18.82
CA ALA A 286 -22.82 9.98 -19.66
C ALA A 286 -23.62 9.80 -20.96
N MET A 287 -23.55 8.62 -21.59
CA MET A 287 -24.35 8.30 -22.78
C MET A 287 -25.85 8.31 -22.48
N LEU A 288 -26.26 7.77 -21.32
CA LEU A 288 -27.66 7.76 -20.90
C LEU A 288 -28.18 9.17 -20.60
N GLU A 289 -27.40 9.99 -19.91
CA GLU A 289 -27.75 11.39 -19.63
C GLU A 289 -27.88 12.21 -20.92
N LEU A 290 -27.03 11.94 -21.92
CA LEU A 290 -27.09 12.55 -23.26
C LEU A 290 -28.13 11.89 -24.18
N ARG A 291 -28.94 10.95 -23.66
CA ARG A 291 -30.02 10.26 -24.37
C ARG A 291 -29.58 9.48 -25.61
N LEU A 292 -28.36 8.94 -25.59
CA LEU A 292 -27.93 7.99 -26.63
C LEU A 292 -28.73 6.68 -26.53
N SER A 293 -28.89 6.01 -27.66
CA SER A 293 -29.68 4.78 -27.72
C SER A 293 -29.00 3.63 -26.96
N ARG A 294 -29.80 2.70 -26.43
CA ARG A 294 -29.24 1.49 -25.78
C ARG A 294 -28.50 0.60 -26.75
N GLN A 295 -28.87 0.63 -28.03
CA GLN A 295 -28.14 -0.07 -29.08
C GLN A 295 -26.72 0.48 -29.19
N SER A 296 -26.59 1.81 -29.21
CA SER A 296 -25.30 2.50 -29.25
C SER A 296 -24.41 2.14 -28.04
N ILE A 297 -24.98 2.09 -26.84
CA ILE A 297 -24.26 1.66 -25.62
C ILE A 297 -23.83 0.19 -25.72
N GLY A 298 -24.72 -0.69 -26.20
CA GLY A 298 -24.43 -2.11 -26.36
C GLY A 298 -23.35 -2.39 -27.41
N GLU A 299 -23.34 -1.63 -28.52
CA GLU A 299 -22.32 -1.71 -29.56
C GLU A 299 -20.95 -1.25 -29.04
N LEU A 300 -20.91 -0.16 -28.26
CA LEU A 300 -19.69 0.31 -27.63
C LEU A 300 -19.11 -0.73 -26.66
N HIS A 301 -19.96 -1.34 -25.82
CA HIS A 301 -19.54 -2.37 -24.87
C HIS A 301 -19.02 -3.63 -25.57
N ARG A 302 -19.62 -4.04 -26.69
CA ARG A 302 -19.13 -5.16 -27.50
C ARG A 302 -17.77 -4.88 -28.13
N THR A 303 -17.53 -3.61 -28.50
CA THR A 303 -16.28 -3.19 -29.15
C THR A 303 -15.13 -3.09 -28.15
N TYR A 304 -15.41 -2.64 -26.92
CA TYR A 304 -14.44 -2.58 -25.83
C TYR A 304 -15.04 -3.15 -24.53
N PRO A 305 -15.01 -4.49 -24.37
CA PRO A 305 -15.58 -5.16 -23.21
C PRO A 305 -14.70 -4.96 -21.99
N VAL A 306 -15.32 -4.63 -20.85
CA VAL A 306 -14.63 -4.45 -19.57
C VAL A 306 -15.25 -5.38 -18.54
N TYR A 307 -14.38 -6.11 -17.83
CA TYR A 307 -14.77 -7.03 -16.77
C TYR A 307 -15.60 -6.30 -15.68
N ASN A 308 -16.71 -6.89 -15.24
CA ASN A 308 -17.71 -6.34 -14.30
C ASN A 308 -18.65 -5.24 -14.83
N LEU A 309 -18.60 -4.86 -16.11
CA LEU A 309 -19.57 -3.90 -16.66
C LEU A 309 -20.93 -4.54 -16.99
N ASP A 310 -20.97 -5.84 -17.31
CA ASP A 310 -22.20 -6.55 -17.68
C ASP A 310 -23.29 -6.45 -16.60
N ALA A 311 -22.92 -6.75 -15.34
CA ALA A 311 -23.84 -6.68 -14.20
C ALA A 311 -24.30 -5.24 -13.87
N PHE A 312 -23.60 -4.23 -14.36
CA PHE A 312 -23.99 -2.82 -14.25
C PHE A 312 -24.97 -2.44 -15.38
N LEU A 313 -24.67 -2.85 -16.62
CA LEU A 313 -25.53 -2.66 -17.77
C LEU A 313 -26.89 -3.34 -17.60
N ASP A 314 -26.91 -4.57 -17.06
CA ASP A 314 -28.14 -5.32 -16.77
C ASP A 314 -29.02 -4.61 -15.72
N ARG A 315 -28.40 -4.00 -14.70
CA ARG A 315 -29.10 -3.21 -13.67
C ARG A 315 -29.74 -1.96 -14.24
N ILE A 316 -29.00 -1.20 -15.05
CA ILE A 316 -29.53 -0.02 -15.75
C ILE A 316 -30.67 -0.42 -16.71
N GLY A 317 -30.51 -1.53 -17.42
CA GLY A 317 -31.54 -2.07 -18.31
C GLY A 317 -32.84 -2.43 -17.59
N SER A 318 -32.75 -2.84 -16.31
CA SER A 318 -33.88 -3.27 -15.48
C SER A 318 -34.60 -2.08 -14.82
N GLN A 319 -33.86 -1.10 -14.28
CA GLN A 319 -34.45 0.10 -13.65
C GLN A 319 -35.28 0.95 -14.62
N ALA A 320 -34.90 0.99 -15.88
CA ALA A 320 -35.66 1.72 -16.89
C ALA A 320 -36.86 0.94 -17.47
N ARG A 321 -37.03 -0.35 -17.13
CA ARG A 321 -38.26 -1.10 -17.47
C ARG A 321 -39.35 -0.94 -16.41
N GLU A 322 -38.99 -0.61 -15.17
CA GLU A 322 -39.95 -0.31 -14.10
C GLU A 322 -40.56 1.10 -14.24
N GLY A 323 -39.93 2.00 -15.00
CA GLY A 323 -40.44 3.34 -15.29
C GLY A 323 -41.44 3.45 -16.46
N ASP A 324 -41.62 2.38 -17.24
CA ASP A 324 -42.54 2.35 -18.40
C ASP A 324 -43.91 1.73 -18.08
N PHE A 325 -44.26 1.58 -16.79
CA PHE A 325 -45.54 1.00 -16.33
C PHE A 325 -46.42 1.97 -15.52
N GLU A 326 -46.37 3.28 -15.80
CA GLU A 326 -47.40 4.22 -15.37
C GLU A 326 -47.86 5.14 -16.50
N GLU A 327 -48.35 4.55 -17.60
CA GLU A 327 -49.32 5.24 -18.47
C GLU A 327 -50.18 4.19 -19.19
N GLU A 328 -51.30 3.81 -18.56
CA GLU A 328 -52.59 3.40 -19.15
C GLU A 328 -53.42 2.59 -18.14
N ALA A 329 -54.36 3.27 -17.46
CA ALA A 329 -55.76 2.88 -17.24
C ALA A 329 -56.41 3.74 -16.14
#